data_AF-A0A417T828-F1
#
_entry.id   AF-A0A417T828-F1
#
_cell.length_a   1.000
_cell.length_b   1.000
_cell.length_c   1.000
_cell.angle_alpha   90.00
_cell.angle_beta   90.00
_cell.angle_gamma   90.00
#
_symmetry.space_group_name_H-M   'P 1'
#
loop_
_entity.id
_entity.type
_entity.pdbx_description
1 polymer ?
#
loop_
_entity_poly.entity_id
_entity_poly.type
_entity_poly.pdbx_seq_one_letter_code
_entity_poly.pdbx_strand_id
1 'polypeptide(L)'
;MEKIFSYNVDIDKTAYMNWRTRPHQPIHDMMIIADGYMKAAIMLAHDCLQGNMDKKADIVVFPILFSANHAIELYLKSINWSLNMLLNEKESFCGGHDIRQIWNTVKKRMISFESDKDQRKQFKEMTKELDDYILELYDKIDKDHNANAKMKNMDFSRYPFNTDDEYHFYIENYGNEVVDLEMFVKVFKKIGDNLNCIAGYYEEMATFVPDYD
;
A
#
# COMPACT_ATOMS: atom_id res chain seq x y z
N MET A 1 -14.52 34.33 -2.69
CA MET A 1 -13.67 33.17 -3.04
C MET A 1 -14.45 31.93 -2.66
N GLU A 2 -14.70 31.03 -3.61
CA GLU A 2 -15.34 29.75 -3.32
C GLU A 2 -14.39 28.88 -2.49
N LYS A 3 -14.95 28.02 -1.63
CA LYS A 3 -14.17 27.14 -0.74
C LYS A 3 -13.96 25.79 -1.43
N ILE A 4 -12.77 25.20 -1.29
CA ILE A 4 -12.47 23.85 -1.83
C ILE A 4 -13.39 22.79 -1.20
N PHE A 5 -13.65 22.89 0.11
CA PHE A 5 -14.58 22.00 0.83
C PHE A 5 -16.01 22.52 0.75
N SER A 6 -16.55 22.62 -0.45
CA SER A 6 -17.96 22.97 -0.69
C SER A 6 -18.51 22.20 -1.89
N TYR A 7 -19.83 22.10 -1.96
CA TYR A 7 -20.51 21.49 -3.11
C TYR A 7 -20.29 22.31 -4.36
N ASN A 8 -20.00 21.62 -5.47
CA ASN A 8 -20.15 22.23 -6.78
C ASN A 8 -21.64 22.30 -7.13
N VAL A 9 -22.05 23.29 -7.92
CA VAL A 9 -23.42 23.38 -8.45
C VAL A 9 -23.78 22.17 -9.32
N ASP A 10 -22.76 21.53 -9.91
CA ASP A 10 -22.85 20.30 -10.67
C ASP A 10 -22.39 19.11 -9.80
N ILE A 11 -23.29 18.17 -9.54
CA ILE A 11 -23.01 17.02 -8.66
C ILE A 11 -21.89 16.13 -9.20
N ASP A 12 -21.73 16.03 -10.52
CA ASP A 12 -20.70 15.20 -11.16
C ASP A 12 -19.29 15.80 -11.02
N LYS A 13 -19.21 17.07 -10.58
CA LYS A 13 -17.97 17.76 -10.24
C LYS A 13 -17.70 17.79 -8.73
N THR A 14 -18.51 17.10 -7.93
CA THR A 14 -18.33 16.99 -6.47
C THR A 14 -17.78 15.61 -6.10
N ALA A 15 -16.64 15.58 -5.43
CA ALA A 15 -16.12 14.39 -4.76
C ALA A 15 -16.47 14.40 -3.27
N TYR A 16 -16.80 13.22 -2.72
CA TYR A 16 -17.26 13.07 -1.35
C TYR A 16 -16.26 12.25 -0.54
N MET A 17 -15.52 12.88 0.37
CA MET A 17 -14.45 12.20 1.11
C MET A 17 -14.94 11.03 1.96
N ASN A 18 -16.19 11.08 2.44
CA ASN A 18 -16.76 10.10 3.37
C ASN A 18 -17.87 9.24 2.76
N TRP A 19 -18.09 9.28 1.44
CA TRP A 19 -19.19 8.52 0.82
C TRP A 19 -18.97 7.01 0.85
N ARG A 20 -17.70 6.60 0.85
CA ARG A 20 -17.30 5.18 0.86
C ARG A 20 -16.83 4.70 2.24
N THR A 21 -16.55 5.62 3.16
CA THR A 21 -16.13 5.31 4.54
C THR A 21 -17.34 5.24 5.47
N ARG A 22 -17.16 4.68 6.66
CA ARG A 22 -18.21 4.44 7.65
C ARG A 22 -17.73 4.83 9.04
N PRO A 23 -18.52 5.64 9.79
CA PRO A 23 -18.20 5.95 11.18
C PRO A 23 -17.96 4.67 11.99
N HIS A 24 -16.92 4.66 12.82
CA HIS A 24 -16.56 3.54 13.70
C HIS A 24 -16.18 2.23 12.98
N GLN A 25 -15.82 2.27 11.70
CA GLN A 25 -15.28 1.09 10.99
C GLN A 25 -13.87 1.38 10.44
N PRO A 26 -12.86 1.49 11.32
CA PRO A 26 -11.53 1.95 10.91
C PRO A 26 -10.79 0.96 10.00
N ILE A 27 -11.09 -0.34 10.08
CA ILE A 27 -10.55 -1.36 9.16
C ILE A 27 -11.10 -1.13 7.75
N HIS A 28 -12.44 -1.03 7.62
CA HIS A 28 -13.14 -0.69 6.37
C HIS A 28 -12.58 0.59 5.76
N ASP A 29 -12.50 1.65 6.56
CA ASP A 29 -12.07 2.97 6.10
C ASP A 29 -10.64 2.95 5.58
N MET A 30 -9.74 2.22 6.25
CA MET A 30 -8.38 2.05 5.81
C MET A 30 -8.29 1.30 4.48
N MET A 31 -9.12 0.27 4.26
CA MET A 31 -9.21 -0.44 2.98
C MET A 31 -9.73 0.46 1.86
N ILE A 32 -10.74 1.28 2.13
CA ILE A 32 -11.27 2.25 1.16
C ILE A 32 -10.21 3.28 0.76
N ILE A 33 -9.42 3.77 1.72
CA ILE A 33 -8.34 4.71 1.43
C ILE A 33 -7.21 4.00 0.65
N ALA A 34 -6.88 2.76 1.00
CA ALA A 34 -5.90 1.93 0.28
C ALA A 34 -6.29 1.74 -1.20
N ASP A 35 -7.55 1.39 -1.46
CA ASP A 35 -8.09 1.26 -2.83
C ASP A 35 -7.99 2.57 -3.61
N GLY A 36 -8.28 3.70 -2.94
CA GLY A 36 -8.13 5.04 -3.53
C GLY A 36 -6.70 5.34 -3.98
N TYR A 37 -5.70 5.10 -3.11
CA TYR A 37 -4.29 5.30 -3.45
C TYR A 37 -3.81 4.36 -4.56
N MET A 38 -4.20 3.08 -4.51
CA MET A 38 -3.84 2.11 -5.55
C MET A 38 -4.41 2.52 -6.91
N LYS A 39 -5.68 2.93 -6.94
CA LYS A 39 -6.34 3.42 -8.15
C LYS A 39 -5.69 4.69 -8.68
N ALA A 40 -5.36 5.65 -7.81
CA ALA A 40 -4.67 6.87 -8.22
C ALA A 40 -3.32 6.56 -8.89
N ALA A 41 -2.52 5.66 -8.29
CA ALA A 41 -1.24 5.24 -8.86
C ALA A 41 -1.40 4.63 -10.26
N ILE A 42 -2.35 3.70 -10.41
CA ILE A 42 -2.62 3.01 -11.68
C ILE A 42 -3.18 3.99 -12.73
N MET A 43 -4.09 4.89 -12.35
CA MET A 43 -4.67 5.89 -13.26
C MET A 43 -3.60 6.86 -13.78
N LEU A 44 -2.72 7.36 -12.91
CA LEU A 44 -1.62 8.24 -13.31
C LEU A 44 -0.62 7.53 -14.23
N ALA A 45 -0.28 6.27 -13.94
CA ALA A 45 0.59 5.48 -14.81
C ALA A 45 -0.05 5.23 -16.18
N HIS A 46 -1.35 4.92 -16.24
CA HIS A 46 -2.09 4.79 -17.51
C HIS A 46 -2.10 6.09 -18.31
N ASP A 47 -2.35 7.23 -17.65
CA ASP A 47 -2.33 8.53 -18.32
C ASP A 47 -0.96 8.83 -18.94
N CYS A 48 0.13 8.45 -18.28
CA CYS A 48 1.48 8.53 -18.83
C CYS A 48 1.69 7.59 -20.02
N LEU A 49 1.19 6.36 -19.97
CA LEU A 49 1.29 5.38 -21.07
C LEU A 49 0.49 5.82 -22.31
N GLN A 50 -0.63 6.53 -22.14
CA GLN A 50 -1.42 7.07 -23.24
C GLN A 50 -0.68 8.19 -24.01
N GLY A 51 0.24 8.89 -23.35
CA GLY A 51 1.08 9.88 -24.00
C GLY A 51 2.10 10.50 -23.04
N ASN A 52 3.39 10.37 -23.37
CA ASN A 52 4.51 10.89 -22.58
C ASN A 52 5.49 11.73 -23.43
N MET A 53 4.96 12.44 -24.44
CA MET A 53 5.78 13.26 -25.35
C MET A 53 6.42 14.45 -24.63
N ASP A 54 5.72 15.00 -23.64
CA ASP A 54 6.15 16.07 -22.74
C ASP A 54 6.97 15.57 -21.54
N LYS A 55 7.22 14.26 -21.45
CA LYS A 55 7.91 13.61 -20.32
C LYS A 55 7.22 13.81 -18.98
N LYS A 56 5.88 13.97 -18.96
CA LYS A 56 5.10 14.08 -17.71
C LYS A 56 5.31 12.90 -16.75
N ALA A 57 5.64 11.71 -17.26
CA ALA A 57 5.96 10.54 -16.44
C ALA A 57 7.10 10.82 -15.44
N ASP A 58 8.12 11.57 -15.86
CA ASP A 58 9.30 11.86 -15.04
C ASP A 58 8.94 12.81 -13.87
N ILE A 59 7.85 13.57 -14.01
CA ILE A 59 7.31 14.47 -12.98
C ILE A 59 6.47 13.68 -11.97
N VAL A 60 5.64 12.75 -12.44
CA VAL A 60 4.63 12.08 -11.60
C VAL A 60 5.07 10.70 -11.10
N VAL A 61 6.24 10.19 -11.50
CA VAL A 61 6.74 8.87 -11.04
C VAL A 61 6.86 8.78 -9.52
N PHE A 62 7.28 9.85 -8.84
CA PHE A 62 7.37 9.88 -7.38
C PHE A 62 5.98 9.80 -6.71
N PRO A 63 4.99 10.63 -7.07
CA PRO A 63 3.59 10.45 -6.65
C PRO A 63 3.01 9.06 -6.95
N ILE A 64 3.32 8.47 -8.10
CA ILE A 64 2.87 7.12 -8.48
C ILE A 64 3.43 6.08 -7.48
N LEU A 65 4.74 6.09 -7.24
CA LEU A 65 5.40 5.16 -6.33
C LEU A 65 4.95 5.38 -4.88
N PHE A 66 4.83 6.63 -4.44
CA PHE A 66 4.30 6.95 -3.12
C PHE A 66 2.90 6.38 -2.92
N SER A 67 2.00 6.64 -3.87
CA SER A 67 0.61 6.18 -3.79
C SER A 67 0.53 4.65 -3.76
N ALA A 68 1.32 3.98 -4.59
CA ALA A 68 1.32 2.51 -4.65
C ALA A 68 1.85 1.88 -3.35
N ASN A 69 2.97 2.38 -2.82
CA ASN A 69 3.55 1.91 -1.56
C ASN A 69 2.63 2.19 -0.37
N HIS A 70 2.01 3.37 -0.34
CA HIS A 70 1.11 3.72 0.74
C HIS A 70 -0.19 2.90 0.67
N ALA A 71 -0.70 2.59 -0.52
CA ALA A 71 -1.81 1.66 -0.66
C ALA A 71 -1.48 0.27 -0.10
N ILE A 72 -0.30 -0.28 -0.42
CA ILE A 72 0.20 -1.54 0.15
C ILE A 72 0.26 -1.46 1.68
N GLU A 73 0.84 -0.39 2.22
CA GLU A 73 0.94 -0.16 3.66
C GLU A 73 -0.44 -0.23 4.34
N LEU A 74 -1.44 0.48 3.80
CA LEU A 74 -2.79 0.54 4.37
C LEU A 74 -3.51 -0.81 4.25
N TYR A 75 -3.42 -1.50 3.11
CA TYR A 75 -3.96 -2.84 2.98
C TYR A 75 -3.34 -3.80 3.99
N LEU A 76 -2.01 -3.81 4.12
CA LEU A 76 -1.32 -4.68 5.06
C LEU A 76 -1.67 -4.36 6.52
N LYS A 77 -1.84 -3.08 6.87
CA LYS A 77 -2.31 -2.67 8.20
C LYS A 77 -3.74 -3.11 8.47
N SER A 78 -4.65 -3.01 7.48
CA SER A 78 -6.02 -3.51 7.61
C SER A 78 -6.07 -5.01 7.82
N ILE A 79 -5.32 -5.78 7.02
CA ILE A 79 -5.20 -7.24 7.16
C ILE A 79 -4.61 -7.59 8.53
N ASN A 80 -3.55 -6.90 8.97
CA ASN A 80 -2.93 -7.15 10.26
C ASN A 80 -3.91 -6.90 11.41
N TRP A 81 -4.71 -5.83 11.32
CA TRP A 81 -5.71 -5.50 12.33
C TRP A 81 -6.79 -6.55 12.43
N SER A 82 -7.39 -6.93 11.30
CA SER A 82 -8.39 -8.01 11.28
C SER A 82 -7.81 -9.31 11.87
N LEU A 83 -6.59 -9.70 11.50
CA LEU A 83 -5.95 -10.90 12.04
C LEU A 83 -5.65 -10.81 13.53
N ASN A 84 -5.21 -9.65 14.03
CA ASN A 84 -4.98 -9.44 15.46
C ASN A 84 -6.28 -9.61 16.25
N MET A 85 -7.39 -9.05 15.75
CA MET A 85 -8.72 -9.25 16.36
C MET A 85 -9.13 -10.73 16.40
N LEU A 86 -8.99 -11.41 15.26
CA LEU A 86 -9.33 -12.83 15.12
C LEU A 86 -8.47 -13.74 16.02
N LEU A 87 -7.26 -13.31 16.35
CA LEU A 87 -6.34 -13.98 17.26
C LEU A 87 -6.45 -13.51 18.72
N ASN A 88 -7.39 -12.60 19.02
CA ASN A 88 -7.57 -11.98 20.33
C ASN A 88 -6.29 -11.28 20.86
N GLU A 89 -5.53 -10.66 19.96
CA GLU A 89 -4.37 -9.83 20.28
C GLU A 89 -4.84 -8.41 20.65
N LYS A 90 -4.14 -7.75 21.57
CA LYS A 90 -4.53 -6.41 22.07
C LYS A 90 -4.12 -5.25 21.17
N GLU A 91 -3.26 -5.51 20.20
CA GLU A 91 -2.71 -4.49 19.32
C GLU A 91 -3.59 -4.34 18.07
N SER A 92 -3.83 -3.12 17.61
CA SER A 92 -4.51 -2.89 16.33
C SER A 92 -3.65 -3.41 15.19
N PHE A 93 -2.58 -2.71 14.83
CA PHE A 93 -1.66 -3.14 13.77
C PHE A 93 -0.22 -2.70 14.08
N CYS A 94 0.74 -3.28 13.35
CA CYS A 94 2.15 -2.91 13.45
C CYS A 94 2.36 -1.42 13.16
N GLY A 95 2.95 -0.70 14.13
CA GLY A 95 3.36 0.69 13.94
C GLY A 95 4.45 0.86 12.88
N GLY A 96 4.69 2.12 12.48
CA GLY A 96 5.68 2.46 11.46
C GLY A 96 5.15 2.40 10.02
N HIS A 97 6.07 2.51 9.06
CA HIS A 97 5.78 2.59 7.62
C HIS A 97 6.57 1.55 6.79
N ASP A 98 7.37 0.69 7.44
CA ASP A 98 8.17 -0.33 6.78
C ASP A 98 7.27 -1.46 6.26
N ILE A 99 6.96 -1.45 4.96
CA ILE A 99 6.03 -2.42 4.36
C ILE A 99 6.54 -3.87 4.44
N ARG A 100 7.86 -4.12 4.42
CA ARG A 100 8.45 -5.46 4.63
C ARG A 100 8.23 -5.93 6.06
N GLN A 101 8.41 -5.06 7.06
CA GLN A 101 8.13 -5.38 8.45
C GLN A 101 6.64 -5.73 8.63
N ILE A 102 5.75 -4.88 8.14
CA ILE A 102 4.29 -5.11 8.23
C ILE A 102 3.92 -6.41 7.51
N TRP A 103 4.46 -6.64 6.30
CA TRP A 103 4.22 -7.85 5.53
C TRP A 103 4.67 -9.12 6.25
N ASN A 104 5.86 -9.11 6.86
CA ASN A 104 6.36 -10.24 7.64
C ASN A 104 5.48 -10.52 8.87
N THR A 105 4.94 -9.48 9.49
CA THR A 105 3.97 -9.63 10.58
C THR A 105 2.67 -10.24 10.08
N VAL A 106 2.11 -9.75 8.97
CA VAL A 106 0.91 -10.32 8.32
C VAL A 106 1.11 -11.80 8.00
N LYS A 107 2.24 -12.19 7.39
CA LYS A 107 2.57 -13.60 7.10
C LYS A 107 2.54 -14.46 8.38
N LYS A 108 3.14 -13.98 9.47
CA LYS A 108 3.15 -14.70 10.75
C LYS A 108 1.74 -14.85 11.32
N ARG A 109 0.96 -13.77 11.35
CA ARG A 109 -0.42 -13.78 11.87
C ARG A 109 -1.34 -14.67 11.04
N MET A 110 -1.25 -14.60 9.72
CA MET A 110 -2.00 -15.49 8.81
C MET A 110 -1.67 -16.96 9.11
N ILE A 111 -0.40 -17.33 9.28
CA ILE A 111 0.00 -18.72 9.60
C ILE A 111 -0.51 -19.15 10.99
N SER A 112 -0.60 -18.23 11.95
CA SER A 112 -1.16 -18.50 13.28
C SER A 112 -2.67 -18.70 13.23
N PHE A 113 -3.38 -17.93 12.39
CA PHE A 113 -4.84 -17.95 12.30
C PHE A 113 -5.35 -19.09 11.41
N GLU A 114 -4.89 -19.18 10.17
CA GLU A 114 -5.38 -20.14 9.18
C GLU A 114 -4.84 -21.53 9.47
N SER A 115 -5.63 -22.47 9.97
CA SER A 115 -5.18 -23.87 10.12
C SER A 115 -5.26 -24.69 8.83
N ASP A 116 -6.08 -24.24 7.88
CA ASP A 116 -6.33 -24.92 6.62
C ASP A 116 -5.14 -24.78 5.65
N LYS A 117 -4.70 -25.90 5.06
CA LYS A 117 -3.54 -25.92 4.15
C LYS A 117 -3.84 -25.28 2.80
N ASP A 118 -5.05 -25.41 2.29
CA ASP A 118 -5.47 -24.86 1.01
C ASP A 118 -5.64 -23.35 1.14
N GLN A 119 -6.17 -22.85 2.26
CA GLN A 119 -6.21 -21.39 2.54
C GLN A 119 -4.81 -20.78 2.60
N ARG A 120 -3.89 -21.43 3.32
CA ARG A 120 -2.47 -20.99 3.34
C ARG A 120 -1.83 -21.00 1.96
N LYS A 121 -2.18 -21.97 1.12
CA LYS A 121 -1.66 -22.09 -0.25
C LYS A 121 -2.21 -20.97 -1.12
N GLN A 122 -3.53 -20.75 -1.08
CA GLN A 122 -4.19 -19.67 -1.82
C GLN A 122 -3.64 -18.31 -1.43
N PHE A 123 -3.46 -18.04 -0.13
CA PHE A 123 -2.84 -16.80 0.33
C PHE A 123 -1.45 -16.59 -0.29
N LYS A 124 -0.59 -17.62 -0.25
CA LYS A 124 0.76 -17.54 -0.86
C LYS A 124 0.72 -17.26 -2.36
N GLU A 125 -0.22 -17.87 -3.08
CA GLU A 125 -0.39 -17.66 -4.52
C GLU A 125 -0.88 -16.23 -4.82
N MET A 126 -1.82 -15.71 -4.03
CA MET A 126 -2.35 -14.35 -4.17
C MET A 126 -1.33 -13.27 -3.79
N THR A 127 -0.42 -13.55 -2.87
CA THR A 127 0.57 -12.57 -2.39
C THR A 127 1.94 -12.70 -3.06
N LYS A 128 2.07 -13.54 -4.09
CA LYS A 128 3.36 -13.78 -4.75
C LYS A 128 3.93 -12.49 -5.35
N GLU A 129 3.16 -11.76 -6.13
CA GLU A 129 3.62 -10.51 -6.77
C GLU A 129 3.98 -9.43 -5.74
N LEU A 130 3.30 -9.42 -4.58
CA LEU A 130 3.66 -8.52 -3.50
C LEU A 130 5.01 -8.90 -2.88
N ASP A 131 5.25 -10.19 -2.64
CA ASP A 131 6.53 -10.66 -2.08
C ASP A 131 7.68 -10.35 -3.06
N ASP A 132 7.49 -10.63 -4.35
CA ASP A 132 8.46 -10.32 -5.41
C ASP A 132 8.75 -8.80 -5.48
N TYR A 133 7.71 -7.95 -5.43
CA TYR A 133 7.88 -6.49 -5.43
C TYR A 133 8.59 -5.97 -4.18
N ILE A 134 8.25 -6.48 -2.99
CA ILE A 134 8.92 -6.07 -1.74
C ILE A 134 10.40 -6.45 -1.78
N LEU A 135 10.75 -7.62 -2.34
CA LEU A 135 12.15 -8.01 -2.52
C LEU A 135 12.87 -7.02 -3.45
N GLU A 136 12.31 -6.75 -4.63
CA GLU A 136 12.87 -5.80 -5.60
C GLU A 136 13.06 -4.40 -5.01
N LEU A 137 12.05 -3.88 -4.30
CA LEU A 137 12.11 -2.57 -3.67
C LEU A 137 13.23 -2.51 -2.62
N TYR A 138 13.34 -3.54 -1.78
CA TYR A 138 14.31 -3.53 -0.69
C TYR A 138 15.74 -3.74 -1.18
N ASP A 139 15.95 -4.42 -2.30
CA ASP A 139 17.25 -4.45 -2.97
C ASP A 139 17.72 -3.04 -3.40
N LYS A 140 16.79 -2.09 -3.58
CA LYS A 140 17.10 -0.68 -3.90
C LYS A 140 17.25 0.22 -2.68
N ILE A 141 16.40 0.04 -1.66
CA ILE A 141 16.32 1.00 -0.55
C ILE A 141 17.02 0.51 0.73
N ASP A 142 17.28 -0.78 0.90
CA ASP A 142 17.93 -1.34 2.09
C ASP A 142 19.45 -1.38 1.93
N LYS A 143 20.10 -0.23 2.13
CA LYS A 143 21.57 -0.09 1.99
C LYS A 143 22.36 -0.87 3.04
N ASP A 144 21.81 -1.02 4.24
CA ASP A 144 22.51 -1.65 5.37
C ASP A 144 22.44 -3.18 5.30
N HIS A 145 21.50 -3.74 4.52
CA HIS A 145 21.13 -5.16 4.50
C HIS A 145 21.00 -5.78 5.90
N ASN A 146 20.68 -4.94 6.89
CA ASN A 146 20.67 -5.32 8.29
C ASN A 146 19.22 -5.48 8.74
N ALA A 147 18.79 -6.73 8.88
CA ALA A 147 17.44 -7.07 9.32
C ALA A 147 17.06 -6.50 10.71
N ASN A 148 18.04 -6.05 11.51
CA ASN A 148 17.82 -5.47 12.84
C ASN A 148 17.84 -3.93 12.85
N ALA A 149 18.19 -3.29 11.73
CA ALA A 149 18.15 -1.83 11.62
C ALA A 149 16.72 -1.38 11.26
N LYS A 150 16.29 -0.26 11.85
CA LYS A 150 15.03 0.37 11.46
C LYS A 150 15.16 0.83 10.00
N MET A 151 14.23 0.43 9.13
CA MET A 151 14.22 0.90 7.74
C MET A 151 14.05 2.43 7.71
N LYS A 152 15.04 3.12 7.12
CA LYS A 152 15.08 4.59 7.05
C LYS A 152 14.67 5.14 5.69
N ASN A 153 14.64 4.30 4.66
CA ASN A 153 14.57 4.75 3.26
C ASN A 153 13.20 4.51 2.60
N MET A 154 12.16 4.17 3.37
CA MET A 154 10.81 3.97 2.83
C MET A 154 10.18 5.27 2.31
N ASP A 155 10.72 6.41 2.71
CA ASP A 155 10.32 7.76 2.30
C ASP A 155 10.95 8.22 0.98
N PHE A 156 11.66 7.36 0.25
CA PHE A 156 12.37 7.70 -1.00
C PHE A 156 11.50 8.38 -2.06
N SER A 157 10.21 8.10 -2.07
CA SER A 157 9.25 8.67 -3.01
C SER A 157 8.70 10.04 -2.58
N ARG A 158 9.09 10.54 -1.39
CA ARG A 158 8.63 11.80 -0.82
C ARG A 158 9.74 12.82 -0.68
N TYR A 159 10.93 12.38 -0.28
CA TYR A 159 12.08 13.24 -0.04
C TYR A 159 13.28 12.73 -0.83
N PRO A 160 14.25 13.60 -1.17
CA PRO A 160 15.49 13.19 -1.81
C PRO A 160 16.51 12.59 -0.83
N PHE A 161 16.26 12.68 0.48
CA PHE A 161 17.09 12.15 1.56
C PHE A 161 16.23 11.58 2.69
N ASN A 162 16.82 10.67 3.47
CA ASN A 162 16.19 10.03 4.62
C ASN A 162 16.29 10.88 5.91
N THR A 163 15.83 10.35 7.04
CA THR A 163 15.88 11.04 8.35
C THR A 163 17.29 11.34 8.87
N ASP A 164 18.31 10.76 8.26
CA ASP A 164 19.72 10.90 8.63
C ASP A 164 20.47 11.78 7.61
N ASP A 165 19.73 12.50 6.76
CA ASP A 165 20.24 13.35 5.67
C ASP A 165 21.03 12.59 4.59
N GLU A 166 20.86 11.27 4.49
CA GLU A 166 21.48 10.46 3.45
C GLU A 166 20.61 10.43 2.20
N TYR A 167 21.21 10.66 1.03
CA TYR A 167 20.50 10.66 -0.25
C TYR A 167 19.93 9.29 -0.60
N HIS A 168 18.79 9.25 -1.29
CA HIS A 168 18.26 7.99 -1.83
C HIS A 168 18.98 7.54 -3.11
N PHE A 169 18.80 6.27 -3.45
CA PHE A 169 19.52 5.58 -4.52
C PHE A 169 19.48 6.30 -5.88
N TYR A 170 18.38 6.99 -6.21
CA TYR A 170 18.23 7.72 -7.47
C TYR A 170 18.94 9.08 -7.51
N ILE A 171 19.40 9.59 -6.36
CA ILE A 171 20.24 10.79 -6.28
C ILE A 171 21.72 10.40 -6.21
N GLU A 172 22.05 9.32 -5.52
CA GLU A 172 23.43 8.84 -5.39
C GLU A 172 23.98 8.23 -6.69
N ASN A 173 23.11 7.62 -7.51
CA ASN A 173 23.52 7.02 -8.76
C ASN A 173 23.77 8.09 -9.85
N TYR A 174 24.87 7.94 -10.59
CA TYR A 174 25.18 8.78 -11.75
C TYR A 174 24.41 8.35 -13.01
N GLY A 175 23.90 7.12 -13.04
CA GLY A 175 23.03 6.61 -14.10
C GLY A 175 21.55 6.91 -13.85
N ASN A 176 20.72 6.67 -14.87
CA ASN A 176 19.27 6.80 -14.72
C ASN A 176 18.71 5.60 -13.94
N GLU A 177 18.01 5.90 -12.84
CA GLU A 177 17.06 4.96 -12.24
C GLU A 177 15.73 5.07 -12.98
N VAL A 178 15.15 3.93 -13.33
CA VAL A 178 14.00 3.87 -14.24
C VAL A 178 12.88 3.03 -13.65
N VAL A 179 11.64 3.35 -14.03
CA VAL A 179 10.44 2.56 -13.72
C VAL A 179 9.75 2.22 -15.03
N ASP A 180 9.56 0.92 -15.28
CA ASP A 180 8.74 0.45 -16.39
C ASP A 180 7.26 0.64 -16.04
N LEU A 181 6.62 1.64 -16.65
CA LEU A 181 5.22 1.98 -16.36
C LEU A 181 4.23 0.90 -16.83
N GLU A 182 4.54 0.13 -17.87
CA GLU A 182 3.68 -0.94 -18.35
C GLU A 182 3.71 -2.11 -17.35
N MET A 183 4.91 -2.50 -16.92
CA MET A 183 5.07 -3.53 -15.90
C MET A 183 4.53 -3.07 -14.55
N PHE A 184 4.74 -1.80 -14.17
CA PHE A 184 4.15 -1.19 -12.99
C PHE A 184 2.63 -1.38 -12.99
N VAL A 185 1.93 -0.96 -14.05
CA VAL A 185 0.47 -1.11 -14.14
C VAL A 185 0.04 -2.57 -13.99
N LYS A 186 0.73 -3.49 -14.66
CA LYS A 186 0.42 -4.92 -14.61
C LYS A 186 0.57 -5.50 -13.20
N VAL A 187 1.69 -5.21 -12.55
CA VAL A 187 2.01 -5.71 -11.20
C VAL A 187 1.07 -5.12 -10.17
N PHE A 188 0.90 -3.78 -10.16
CA PHE A 188 0.13 -3.11 -9.12
C PHE A 188 -1.37 -3.30 -9.24
N LYS A 189 -1.91 -3.55 -10.46
CA LYS A 189 -3.29 -4.07 -10.59
C LYS A 189 -3.46 -5.39 -9.86
N LYS A 190 -2.56 -6.35 -10.09
CA LYS A 190 -2.64 -7.67 -9.47
C LYS A 190 -2.43 -7.61 -7.95
N ILE A 191 -1.44 -6.84 -7.48
CA ILE A 191 -1.22 -6.61 -6.05
C ILE A 191 -2.47 -5.97 -5.42
N GLY A 192 -3.01 -4.91 -6.03
CA GLY A 192 -4.19 -4.20 -5.55
C GLY A 192 -5.42 -5.09 -5.44
N ASP A 193 -5.74 -5.83 -6.50
CA ASP A 193 -6.90 -6.73 -6.55
C ASP A 193 -6.79 -7.84 -5.49
N ASN A 194 -5.60 -8.45 -5.37
CA ASN A 194 -5.37 -9.53 -4.41
C ASN A 194 -5.38 -9.02 -2.96
N LEU A 195 -4.73 -7.89 -2.67
CA LEU A 195 -4.74 -7.30 -1.33
C LEU A 195 -6.14 -6.85 -0.91
N ASN A 196 -6.92 -6.27 -1.81
CA ASN A 196 -8.31 -5.90 -1.54
C ASN A 196 -9.16 -7.13 -1.20
N CYS A 197 -9.01 -8.22 -1.96
CA CYS A 197 -9.72 -9.47 -1.70
C CYS A 197 -9.35 -10.08 -0.35
N ILE A 198 -8.05 -10.13 -0.03
CA ILE A 198 -7.55 -10.66 1.25
C ILE A 198 -8.01 -9.78 2.42
N ALA A 199 -7.94 -8.46 2.28
CA ALA A 199 -8.37 -7.52 3.31
C ALA A 199 -9.88 -7.66 3.59
N GLY A 200 -10.71 -7.72 2.55
CA GLY A 200 -12.15 -7.93 2.68
C GLY A 200 -12.51 -9.26 3.33
N TYR A 201 -11.80 -10.35 2.99
CA TYR A 201 -12.01 -11.64 3.63
C TYR A 201 -11.77 -11.58 5.14
N TYR A 202 -10.63 -11.05 5.57
CA TYR A 202 -10.32 -10.98 7.00
C TYR A 202 -11.15 -9.95 7.76
N GLU A 203 -11.47 -8.82 7.12
CA GLU A 203 -12.39 -7.83 7.67
C GLU A 203 -13.77 -8.46 7.93
N GLU A 204 -14.36 -9.15 6.95
CA GLU A 204 -15.66 -9.79 7.10
C GLU A 204 -15.67 -10.76 8.28
N MET A 205 -14.62 -11.58 8.42
CA MET A 205 -14.49 -12.47 9.58
C MET A 205 -14.38 -11.70 10.89
N ALA A 206 -13.63 -10.60 10.91
CA ALA A 206 -13.44 -9.78 12.11
C ALA A 206 -14.73 -9.09 12.57
N THR A 207 -15.68 -8.79 11.67
CA THR A 207 -16.96 -8.17 12.04
C THR A 207 -17.80 -8.99 13.03
N PHE A 208 -17.53 -10.28 13.16
CA PHE A 208 -18.22 -11.18 14.09
C PHE A 208 -17.53 -11.28 15.46
N VAL A 209 -16.42 -10.56 15.67
CA VAL A 209 -15.75 -10.47 16.97
C VAL A 209 -16.51 -9.47 17.86
N PRO A 210 -16.85 -9.81 19.12
CA PRO A 210 -17.69 -8.98 20.00
C PRO A 210 -17.20 -7.55 20.27
N ASP A 211 -15.91 -7.26 20.05
CA ASP A 211 -15.26 -5.97 20.29
C ASP A 211 -14.82 -5.29 18.98
N TYR A 212 -15.60 -5.44 17.89
CA TYR A 212 -15.30 -4.85 16.58
C TYR A 212 -15.49 -3.33 16.49
N ASP A 213 -16.24 -2.74 17.42
CA ASP A 213 -16.57 -1.30 17.47
C ASP A 213 -15.61 -0.47 18.34
#